data_AF-A0A7V0WX71-F1
#
_entry.id   AF-A0A7V0WX71-F1
#
_cell.length_a   1.000
_cell.length_b   1.000
_cell.length_c   1.000
_cell.angle_alpha   90.00
_cell.angle_beta   90.00
_cell.angle_gamma   90.00
#
_symmetry.space_group_name_H-M   'P 1'
#
loop_
_entity.id
_entity.type
_entity.pdbx_description
1 polymer ?
#
loop_
_entity_poly.entity_id
_entity_poly.type
_entity_poly.pdbx_seq_one_letter_code
_entity_poly.pdbx_strand_id
1 'polypeptide(L)'
;MANNYWLDQEKKFLKAIEGVDVPNETLDNVDFVEVNSHNDFSKIPNGGGCYWIWTNEPVIHSLHKNQTPKPFQNGEIIYNGIAKDDVKGRIFHHLYGFEDAGWSGISLDIYTKASSSHRKKACSPKGKVPFINNIPIRSKEELLKLHLTQCEKIFINNSEQNVFHFRNGINLNDEKHKNFLFKVYFITGLTSLYLEHIEKEWRKNGLPKLCSYLTGR
;
A
#
# COMPACT_ATOMS: atom_id res chain seq x y z
N MET A 1 -16.19 23.17 -12.80
CA MET A 1 -15.93 22.70 -14.17
C MET A 1 -14.85 23.58 -14.78
N ALA A 2 -13.87 23.00 -15.48
CA ALA A 2 -12.82 23.76 -16.15
C ALA A 2 -13.41 24.55 -17.33
N ASN A 3 -12.85 25.72 -17.63
CA ASN A 3 -13.24 26.50 -18.81
C ASN A 3 -12.59 25.93 -20.08
N ASN A 4 -13.01 26.41 -21.26
CA ASN A 4 -12.51 25.91 -22.55
C ASN A 4 -10.99 26.04 -22.70
N TYR A 5 -10.38 27.09 -22.15
CA TYR A 5 -8.92 27.27 -22.18
C TYR A 5 -8.21 26.11 -21.48
N TRP A 6 -8.63 25.75 -20.27
CA TRP A 6 -8.02 24.65 -19.51
C TRP A 6 -8.29 23.28 -20.14
N LEU A 7 -9.47 23.07 -20.73
CA LEU A 7 -9.77 21.85 -21.49
C LEU A 7 -8.85 21.69 -22.71
N ASP A 8 -8.50 22.77 -23.40
CA ASP A 8 -7.56 22.72 -24.52
C ASP A 8 -6.10 22.51 -24.08
N GLN A 9 -5.71 23.03 -22.91
CA GLN A 9 -4.39 22.70 -22.32
C GLN A 9 -4.31 21.23 -21.92
N GLU A 10 -5.38 20.68 -21.34
CA GLU A 10 -5.46 19.25 -20.99
C GLU A 10 -5.30 18.37 -22.22
N LYS A 11 -5.97 18.67 -23.35
CA LYS A 11 -5.78 17.93 -24.60
C LYS A 11 -4.33 17.95 -25.09
N LYS A 12 -3.65 19.11 -25.02
CA LYS A 12 -2.23 19.22 -25.41
C LYS A 12 -1.34 18.37 -24.52
N PHE A 13 -1.59 18.39 -23.21
CA PHE A 13 -0.87 17.58 -22.25
C PHE A 13 -1.09 16.08 -22.50
N LEU A 14 -2.34 15.65 -22.64
CA LEU A 14 -2.70 14.25 -22.91
C LEU A 14 -2.07 13.74 -24.21
N LYS A 15 -2.02 14.57 -25.25
CA LYS A 15 -1.35 14.24 -26.51
C LYS A 15 0.18 14.15 -26.35
N ALA A 16 0.78 14.97 -25.49
CA ALA A 16 2.23 14.97 -25.26
C ALA A 16 2.71 13.73 -24.48
N ILE A 17 1.83 13.12 -23.68
CA ILE A 17 2.11 11.87 -22.96
C ILE A 17 1.57 10.63 -23.69
N GLU A 18 0.90 10.82 -24.83
CA GLU A 18 0.39 9.74 -25.66
C GLU A 18 1.56 8.95 -26.27
N GLY A 19 1.56 7.63 -26.06
CA GLY A 19 2.63 6.75 -26.56
C GLY A 19 3.88 6.67 -25.69
N VAL A 20 3.86 7.27 -24.48
CA VAL A 20 4.91 7.05 -23.50
C VAL A 20 4.71 5.69 -22.83
N ASP A 21 5.77 4.89 -22.77
CA ASP A 21 5.73 3.57 -22.14
C ASP A 21 5.54 3.69 -20.62
N VAL A 22 4.79 2.74 -20.07
CA VAL A 22 4.61 2.54 -18.63
C VAL A 22 4.92 1.09 -18.27
N PRO A 23 5.33 0.80 -17.03
CA PRO A 23 5.58 -0.58 -16.60
C PRO A 23 4.37 -1.49 -16.84
N ASN A 24 4.63 -2.76 -17.16
CA ASN A 24 3.60 -3.77 -17.29
C ASN A 24 3.08 -4.24 -15.91
N GLU A 25 2.06 -5.11 -15.89
CA GLU A 25 1.43 -5.58 -14.64
C GLU A 25 2.38 -6.34 -13.70
N THR A 26 3.43 -6.96 -14.24
CA THR A 26 4.44 -7.75 -13.51
C THR A 26 5.71 -6.98 -13.17
N LEU A 27 5.84 -5.74 -13.66
CA LEU A 27 7.00 -4.87 -13.45
C LEU A 27 8.34 -5.45 -13.97
N ASP A 28 8.31 -6.23 -15.06
CA ASP A 28 9.48 -7.02 -15.53
C ASP A 28 10.71 -6.16 -15.88
N ASN A 29 10.48 -4.90 -16.28
CA ASN A 29 11.53 -3.95 -16.67
C ASN A 29 11.74 -2.84 -15.63
N VAL A 30 11.37 -3.08 -14.36
CA VAL A 30 11.54 -2.12 -13.27
C VAL A 30 12.54 -2.66 -12.27
N ASP A 31 13.52 -1.82 -11.91
CA ASP A 31 14.49 -2.16 -10.86
C ASP A 31 13.79 -2.47 -9.54
N PHE A 32 14.32 -3.45 -8.81
CA PHE A 32 13.79 -3.82 -7.51
C PHE A 32 14.88 -4.18 -6.52
N VAL A 33 14.50 -4.08 -5.25
CA VAL A 33 15.29 -4.57 -4.11
C VAL A 33 14.44 -5.52 -3.29
N GLU A 34 14.99 -6.69 -2.97
CA GLU A 34 14.44 -7.54 -1.92
C GLU A 34 14.83 -6.97 -0.55
N VAL A 35 13.84 -6.76 0.31
CA VAL A 35 14.00 -6.06 1.59
C VAL A 35 14.02 -7.08 2.71
N ASN A 36 15.24 -7.43 3.15
CA ASN A 36 15.47 -8.34 4.27
C ASN A 36 15.89 -7.59 5.55
N SER A 37 16.39 -6.36 5.40
CA SER A 37 16.87 -5.51 6.48
C SER A 37 16.79 -4.02 6.15
N HIS A 38 16.95 -3.15 7.15
CA HIS A 38 17.05 -1.70 6.95
C HIS A 38 18.20 -1.30 6.01
N ASN A 39 19.26 -2.10 5.92
CA ASN A 39 20.41 -1.78 5.08
C ASN A 39 20.09 -1.93 3.59
N ASP A 40 19.09 -2.74 3.22
CA ASP A 40 18.73 -2.95 1.82
C ASP A 40 18.22 -1.67 1.15
N PHE A 41 17.68 -0.72 1.92
CA PHE A 41 17.26 0.59 1.40
C PHE A 41 18.43 1.43 0.87
N SER A 42 19.68 1.13 1.23
CA SER A 42 20.83 1.83 0.64
C SER A 42 20.99 1.55 -0.86
N LYS A 43 20.37 0.47 -1.35
CA LYS A 43 20.35 0.09 -2.77
C LYS A 43 19.35 0.93 -3.58
N ILE A 44 18.42 1.62 -2.92
CA ILE A 44 17.47 2.52 -3.57
C ILE A 44 18.13 3.91 -3.70
N PRO A 45 18.22 4.48 -4.91
CA PRO A 45 18.76 5.82 -5.11
C PRO A 45 18.00 6.88 -4.30
N ASN A 46 18.71 7.93 -3.88
CA ASN A 46 18.10 9.07 -3.22
C ASN A 46 17.27 9.89 -4.22
N GLY A 47 16.19 10.51 -3.75
CA GLY A 47 15.36 11.41 -4.54
C GLY A 47 13.91 10.94 -4.65
N GLY A 48 13.14 11.68 -5.44
CA GLY A 48 11.77 11.33 -5.78
C GLY A 48 11.66 10.10 -6.68
N GLY A 49 10.52 9.44 -6.61
CA GLY A 49 10.26 8.25 -7.40
C GLY A 49 8.84 7.72 -7.31
N CYS A 50 8.54 6.78 -8.20
CA CYS A 50 7.37 5.92 -8.16
C CYS A 50 7.81 4.54 -7.67
N TYR A 51 7.00 3.89 -6.84
CA TYR A 51 7.35 2.61 -6.25
C TYR A 51 6.14 1.71 -6.05
N TRP A 52 6.43 0.41 -5.97
CA TRP A 52 5.47 -0.64 -5.68
C TRP A 52 6.04 -1.56 -4.61
N ILE A 53 5.18 -1.97 -3.68
CA ILE A 53 5.51 -2.95 -2.64
C ILE A 53 4.82 -4.25 -3.01
N TRP A 54 5.63 -5.27 -3.22
CA TRP A 54 5.21 -6.63 -3.51
C TRP A 54 5.54 -7.53 -2.32
N THR A 55 4.68 -8.50 -2.04
CA THR A 55 4.98 -9.56 -1.06
C THR A 55 4.31 -10.87 -1.42
N ASN A 56 4.87 -11.98 -0.94
CA ASN A 56 4.20 -13.28 -0.91
C ASN A 56 3.50 -13.56 0.43
N GLU A 57 3.46 -12.60 1.36
CA GLU A 57 2.64 -12.69 2.57
C GLU A 57 1.16 -12.72 2.20
N PRO A 58 0.35 -13.61 2.80
CA PRO A 58 -1.09 -13.63 2.55
C PRO A 58 -1.79 -12.33 2.96
N VAL A 59 -2.16 -11.50 1.97
CA VAL A 59 -2.95 -10.28 2.18
C VAL A 59 -4.40 -10.53 1.83
N ILE A 60 -5.19 -10.90 2.84
CA ILE A 60 -6.58 -11.35 2.63
C ILE A 60 -7.55 -10.17 2.49
N HIS A 61 -7.27 -9.03 3.14
CA HIS A 61 -8.15 -7.85 3.10
C HIS A 61 -7.78 -6.85 2.00
N SER A 62 -8.79 -6.12 1.55
CA SER A 62 -8.63 -4.91 0.73
C SER A 62 -9.26 -3.70 1.41
N LEU A 63 -8.64 -2.53 1.28
CA LEU A 63 -9.16 -1.27 1.78
C LEU A 63 -10.24 -0.65 0.87
N HIS A 64 -10.56 -1.31 -0.24
CA HIS A 64 -11.55 -0.91 -1.22
C HIS A 64 -12.26 -2.13 -1.83
N LYS A 65 -13.23 -1.88 -2.72
CA LYS A 65 -13.95 -2.92 -3.48
C LYS A 65 -13.53 -3.03 -4.95
N ASN A 66 -12.63 -2.15 -5.42
CA ASN A 66 -12.16 -2.20 -6.80
C ASN A 66 -11.35 -3.48 -7.07
N GLN A 67 -11.24 -3.81 -8.37
CA GLN A 67 -10.33 -4.83 -8.86
C GLN A 67 -8.89 -4.55 -8.40
N THR A 68 -8.21 -5.62 -7.97
CA THR A 68 -6.80 -5.60 -7.59
C THR A 68 -5.94 -6.12 -8.73
N PRO A 69 -4.66 -5.74 -8.81
CA PRO A 69 -3.71 -6.33 -9.75
C PRO A 69 -3.68 -7.84 -9.61
N LYS A 70 -3.39 -8.55 -10.71
CA LYS A 70 -3.21 -10.00 -10.67
C LYS A 70 -1.94 -10.35 -9.87
N PRO A 71 -1.99 -11.38 -9.01
CA PRO A 71 -0.79 -11.92 -8.41
C PRO A 71 0.20 -12.42 -9.48
N PHE A 72 1.49 -12.32 -9.18
CA PHE A 72 2.58 -12.86 -9.99
C PHE A 72 3.72 -13.36 -9.11
N GLN A 73 4.48 -14.35 -9.59
CA GLN A 73 5.58 -14.98 -8.85
C GLN A 73 5.19 -15.42 -7.42
N ASN A 74 3.97 -15.94 -7.24
CA ASN A 74 3.42 -16.37 -5.94
C ASN A 74 3.25 -15.24 -4.91
N GLY A 75 3.21 -13.99 -5.34
CA GLY A 75 2.88 -12.86 -4.48
C GLY A 75 2.06 -11.81 -5.22
N GLU A 76 1.84 -10.67 -4.60
CA GLU A 76 1.00 -9.61 -5.14
C GLU A 76 1.52 -8.22 -4.78
N ILE A 77 1.13 -7.23 -5.58
CA ILE A 77 1.38 -5.82 -5.27
C ILE A 77 0.34 -5.38 -4.25
N ILE A 78 0.81 -5.05 -3.05
CA ILE A 78 -0.04 -4.65 -1.93
C ILE A 78 -0.19 -3.13 -1.85
N TYR A 79 0.76 -2.38 -2.41
CA TYR A 79 0.75 -0.93 -2.43
C TYR A 79 1.53 -0.36 -3.60
N ASN A 80 1.11 0.78 -4.11
CA ASN A 80 1.90 1.60 -5.01
C ASN A 80 1.75 3.09 -4.66
N GLY A 81 2.78 3.88 -4.95
CA GLY A 81 2.73 5.30 -4.69
C GLY A 81 3.90 6.07 -5.30
N ILE A 82 3.85 7.38 -5.10
CA ILE A 82 4.91 8.31 -5.48
C ILE A 82 5.43 9.03 -4.23
N ALA A 83 6.69 9.44 -4.28
CA ALA A 83 7.28 10.39 -3.35
C ALA A 83 8.03 11.44 -4.17
N LYS A 84 7.80 12.73 -3.89
CA LYS A 84 8.41 13.82 -4.67
C LYS A 84 9.90 13.98 -4.41
N ASP A 85 10.31 13.80 -3.15
CA ASP A 85 11.66 14.15 -2.71
C ASP A 85 12.45 12.95 -2.16
N ASP A 86 11.76 11.99 -1.53
CA ASP A 86 12.42 10.87 -0.86
C ASP A 86 11.57 9.59 -0.93
N VAL A 87 11.73 8.84 -2.02
CA VAL A 87 11.07 7.54 -2.20
C VAL A 87 11.57 6.53 -1.17
N LYS A 88 12.87 6.55 -0.87
CA LYS A 88 13.52 5.64 0.05
C LYS A 88 12.97 5.79 1.47
N GLY A 89 12.94 7.01 2.00
CA GLY A 89 12.37 7.30 3.30
C GLY A 89 10.88 6.97 3.36
N ARG A 90 10.14 7.21 2.28
CA ARG A 90 8.71 6.86 2.22
C ARG A 90 8.47 5.36 2.31
N ILE A 91 9.22 4.55 1.56
CA ILE A 91 9.12 3.09 1.61
C ILE A 91 9.58 2.59 2.99
N PHE A 92 10.65 3.16 3.54
CA PHE A 92 11.12 2.83 4.89
C PHE A 92 10.02 3.04 5.94
N HIS A 93 9.28 4.15 5.89
CA HIS A 93 8.15 4.37 6.80
C HIS A 93 7.00 3.37 6.63
N HIS A 94 6.82 2.81 5.43
CA HIS A 94 5.81 1.78 5.19
C HIS A 94 6.22 0.42 5.76
N LEU A 95 7.49 0.04 5.58
CA LEU A 95 7.99 -1.30 5.92
C LEU A 95 8.68 -1.40 7.27
N TYR A 96 9.10 -0.28 7.87
CA TYR A 96 9.80 -0.20 9.15
C TYR A 96 9.31 0.98 10.00
N GLY A 97 8.12 1.49 9.71
CA GLY A 97 7.46 2.48 10.54
C GLY A 97 7.22 1.97 11.96
N PHE A 98 7.52 2.80 12.95
CA PHE A 98 7.18 2.51 14.33
C PHE A 98 5.67 2.38 14.49
N GLU A 99 5.24 1.49 15.39
CA GLU A 99 3.84 1.20 15.66
C GLU A 99 3.02 2.50 15.86
N ASP A 100 3.58 3.46 16.59
CA ASP A 100 2.97 4.74 16.98
C ASP A 100 3.18 5.90 15.98
N ALA A 101 3.87 5.67 14.87
CA ALA A 101 4.07 6.70 13.84
C ALA A 101 2.81 6.88 12.98
N GLY A 102 2.34 8.12 12.81
CA GLY A 102 1.11 8.46 12.07
C GLY A 102 1.19 8.43 10.53
N TRP A 103 2.31 7.98 9.94
CA TRP A 103 2.69 8.43 8.59
C TRP A 103 2.44 7.39 7.47
N SER A 104 2.21 6.12 7.83
CA SER A 104 1.90 5.05 6.88
C SER A 104 0.41 4.70 6.91
N GLY A 105 -0.22 4.70 5.74
CA GLY A 105 -1.60 4.24 5.56
C GLY A 105 -1.74 2.75 5.28
N ILE A 106 -0.66 1.98 5.14
CA ILE A 106 -0.75 0.55 4.81
C ILE A 106 -0.50 -0.26 6.09
N SER A 107 -1.16 -1.40 6.24
CA SER A 107 -0.85 -2.33 7.33
C SER A 107 -1.48 -3.69 7.10
N LEU A 108 -0.84 -4.69 7.71
CA LEU A 108 -1.28 -6.08 7.80
C LEU A 108 -1.58 -6.48 9.25
N ASP A 109 -1.41 -5.55 10.20
CA ASP A 109 -1.23 -5.86 11.62
C ASP A 109 -2.22 -5.09 12.48
N ILE A 110 -2.67 -5.72 13.55
CA ILE A 110 -3.62 -5.17 14.50
C ILE A 110 -2.87 -4.36 15.56
N TYR A 111 -3.34 -3.13 15.76
CA TYR A 111 -2.87 -2.29 16.86
C TYR A 111 -3.48 -2.80 18.16
N THR A 112 -2.63 -3.23 19.09
CA THR A 112 -3.06 -3.89 20.34
C THR A 112 -3.17 -2.94 21.53
N LYS A 113 -2.89 -1.65 21.32
CA LYS A 113 -2.96 -0.59 22.33
C LYS A 113 -4.19 0.31 22.13
N ALA A 114 -4.45 1.19 23.10
CA ALA A 114 -5.50 2.21 23.00
C ALA A 114 -5.18 3.21 21.87
N SER A 115 -6.04 3.27 20.85
CA SER A 115 -5.85 4.14 19.68
C SER A 115 -6.21 5.60 20.00
N SER A 116 -5.29 6.53 19.77
CA SER A 116 -5.46 7.96 20.11
C SER A 116 -5.87 8.86 18.94
N SER A 117 -5.68 8.47 17.67
CA SER A 117 -6.34 9.00 16.44
C SER A 117 -5.58 8.57 15.17
N HIS A 118 -6.17 8.83 13.98
CA HIS A 118 -5.58 8.64 12.63
C HIS A 118 -5.29 7.21 12.14
N ARG A 119 -5.64 6.17 12.89
CA ARG A 119 -5.52 4.78 12.43
C ARG A 119 -6.73 4.34 11.62
N LYS A 120 -6.48 3.50 10.61
CA LYS A 120 -7.55 2.83 9.87
C LYS A 120 -8.21 1.79 10.77
N LYS A 121 -9.54 1.75 10.76
CA LYS A 121 -10.29 0.68 11.41
C LYS A 121 -10.03 -0.61 10.65
N ALA A 122 -9.64 -1.66 11.36
CA ALA A 122 -9.57 -3.03 10.84
C ALA A 122 -10.95 -3.70 10.93
N CYS A 123 -11.70 -3.42 12.00
CA CYS A 123 -13.04 -3.92 12.23
C CYS A 123 -13.89 -2.85 12.94
N SER A 124 -15.16 -2.73 12.55
CA SER A 124 -16.14 -1.89 13.23
C SER A 124 -17.57 -2.20 12.76
N PRO A 125 -18.57 -2.28 13.66
CA PRO A 125 -19.97 -2.52 13.28
C PRO A 125 -20.53 -1.47 12.32
N LYS A 126 -20.01 -0.23 12.36
CA LYS A 126 -20.43 0.89 11.51
C LYS A 126 -19.23 1.64 10.92
N GLY A 127 -19.46 2.39 9.83
CA GLY A 127 -18.45 3.27 9.21
C GLY A 127 -17.56 2.56 8.17
N LYS A 128 -16.44 3.20 7.77
CA LYS A 128 -15.50 2.66 6.78
C LYS A 128 -14.58 1.60 7.41
N VAL A 129 -14.52 0.42 6.78
CA VAL A 129 -13.69 -0.73 7.16
C VAL A 129 -13.20 -1.45 5.89
N PRO A 130 -12.17 -2.32 5.98
CA PRO A 130 -11.71 -3.16 4.89
C PRO A 130 -12.71 -4.27 4.54
N PHE A 131 -12.41 -4.98 3.47
CA PHE A 131 -13.21 -6.06 2.91
C PHE A 131 -12.39 -7.34 2.77
N ILE A 132 -13.00 -8.49 3.04
CA ILE A 132 -12.51 -9.82 2.66
C ILE A 132 -13.48 -10.34 1.59
N ASN A 133 -13.01 -10.61 0.37
CA ASN A 133 -13.87 -11.06 -0.73
C ASN A 133 -15.14 -10.20 -0.91
N ASN A 134 -14.98 -8.86 -0.89
CA ASN A 134 -16.05 -7.85 -0.94
C ASN A 134 -17.01 -7.81 0.27
N ILE A 135 -16.80 -8.63 1.29
CA ILE A 135 -17.55 -8.62 2.56
C ILE A 135 -16.84 -7.70 3.56
N PRO A 136 -17.49 -6.65 4.10
CA PRO A 136 -16.85 -5.75 5.05
C PRO A 136 -16.55 -6.46 6.39
N ILE A 137 -15.39 -6.17 6.98
CA ILE A 137 -14.98 -6.73 8.27
C ILE A 137 -15.74 -5.99 9.40
N ARG A 138 -16.90 -6.53 9.76
CA ARG A 138 -17.84 -5.90 10.73
C ARG A 138 -17.82 -6.52 12.12
N SER A 139 -17.25 -7.71 12.24
CA SER A 139 -17.25 -8.48 13.48
C SER A 139 -15.87 -9.09 13.75
N LYS A 140 -15.68 -9.58 14.98
CA LYS A 140 -14.45 -10.26 15.36
C LYS A 140 -14.23 -11.54 14.55
N GLU A 141 -15.31 -12.25 14.23
CA GLU A 141 -15.24 -13.48 13.44
C GLU A 141 -14.69 -13.20 12.04
N GLU A 142 -15.09 -12.11 11.40
CA GLU A 142 -14.50 -11.67 10.13
C GLU A 142 -13.05 -11.21 10.31
N LEU A 143 -12.75 -10.47 11.39
CA LEU A 143 -11.40 -9.98 11.65
C LEU A 143 -10.40 -11.13 11.88
N LEU A 144 -10.82 -12.21 12.55
CA LEU A 144 -10.00 -13.38 12.84
C LEU A 144 -9.65 -14.21 11.60
N LYS A 145 -10.27 -13.94 10.45
CA LYS A 145 -9.89 -14.55 9.16
C LYS A 145 -8.63 -13.95 8.56
N LEU A 146 -8.13 -12.82 9.07
CA LEU A 146 -6.89 -12.23 8.60
C LEU A 146 -5.67 -13.09 8.97
N HIS A 147 -4.56 -12.85 8.28
CA HIS A 147 -3.27 -13.41 8.69
C HIS A 147 -2.79 -12.71 9.97
N LEU A 148 -3.00 -13.36 11.12
CA LEU A 148 -2.77 -12.80 12.46
C LEU A 148 -1.80 -13.67 13.26
N THR A 149 -0.94 -13.03 14.04
CA THR A 149 -0.15 -13.66 15.10
C THR A 149 -1.05 -14.17 16.23
N GLN A 150 -0.49 -15.04 17.08
CA GLN A 150 -1.19 -15.54 18.25
C GLN A 150 -1.53 -14.41 19.24
N CYS A 151 -0.63 -13.43 19.42
CA CYS A 151 -0.87 -12.27 20.28
C CYS A 151 -2.05 -11.44 19.79
N GLU A 152 -2.14 -11.18 18.48
CA GLU A 152 -3.28 -10.44 17.90
C GLU A 152 -4.60 -11.20 18.08
N LYS A 153 -4.60 -12.53 17.87
CA LYS A 153 -5.79 -13.37 18.08
C LYS A 153 -6.25 -13.32 19.55
N ILE A 154 -5.34 -13.47 20.50
CA ILE A 154 -5.63 -13.39 21.93
C ILE A 154 -6.22 -12.02 22.28
N PHE A 155 -5.60 -10.94 21.78
CA PHE A 155 -6.07 -9.58 21.99
C PHE A 155 -7.51 -9.38 21.47
N ILE A 156 -7.81 -9.83 20.25
CA ILE A 156 -9.16 -9.71 19.67
C ILE A 156 -10.20 -10.50 20.48
N ASN A 157 -9.87 -11.74 20.85
CA ASN A 157 -10.79 -12.61 21.58
C ASN A 157 -11.09 -12.06 22.98
N ASN A 158 -10.07 -11.59 23.70
CA ASN A 158 -10.20 -11.15 25.09
C ASN A 158 -10.71 -9.70 25.23
N SER A 159 -10.66 -8.90 24.17
CA SER A 159 -11.15 -7.51 24.22
C SER A 159 -12.67 -7.46 24.32
N GLU A 160 -13.24 -6.62 25.19
CA GLU A 160 -14.70 -6.36 25.19
C GLU A 160 -15.12 -5.41 24.05
N GLN A 161 -14.16 -4.83 23.33
CA GLN A 161 -14.40 -3.87 22.27
C GLN A 161 -14.81 -4.56 20.96
N ASN A 162 -15.59 -3.84 20.15
CA ASN A 162 -15.99 -4.26 18.81
C ASN A 162 -15.32 -3.43 17.70
N VAL A 163 -14.46 -2.48 18.06
CA VAL A 163 -13.73 -1.63 17.13
C VAL A 163 -12.24 -1.90 17.28
N PHE A 164 -11.62 -2.35 16.20
CA PHE A 164 -10.20 -2.67 16.14
C PHE A 164 -9.55 -1.81 15.07
N HIS A 165 -8.28 -1.47 15.28
CA HIS A 165 -7.51 -0.62 14.37
C HIS A 165 -6.32 -1.39 13.84
N PHE A 166 -5.93 -1.10 12.61
CA PHE A 166 -4.63 -1.52 12.11
C PHE A 166 -3.51 -0.67 12.73
N ARG A 167 -2.30 -1.23 12.76
CA ARG A 167 -1.06 -0.46 12.90
C ARG A 167 -0.90 0.48 11.71
N ASN A 168 0.09 1.36 11.80
CA ASN A 168 0.53 2.15 10.67
C ASN A 168 1.86 1.56 10.21
N GLY A 169 1.91 1.02 9.00
CA GLY A 169 3.04 0.23 8.50
C GLY A 169 2.89 -1.26 8.80
N ILE A 170 3.88 -2.01 8.33
CA ILE A 170 3.97 -3.48 8.43
C ILE A 170 5.11 -3.90 9.38
N ASN A 171 6.17 -3.10 9.55
CA ASN A 171 7.35 -3.41 10.37
C ASN A 171 7.93 -4.83 10.15
N LEU A 172 8.77 -4.98 9.13
CA LEU A 172 9.38 -6.26 8.76
C LEU A 172 10.33 -6.84 9.82
N ASN A 173 10.64 -6.10 10.89
CA ASN A 173 11.36 -6.65 12.03
C ASN A 173 10.51 -7.64 12.86
N ASP A 174 9.19 -7.59 12.73
CA ASP A 174 8.29 -8.46 13.49
C ASP A 174 8.32 -9.89 12.94
N GLU A 175 8.36 -10.89 13.83
CA GLU A 175 8.48 -12.33 13.49
C GLU A 175 7.44 -12.81 12.47
N LYS A 176 6.26 -12.19 12.44
CA LYS A 176 5.19 -12.47 11.49
C LYS A 176 5.65 -12.37 10.04
N HIS A 177 6.45 -11.36 9.72
CA HIS A 177 6.80 -11.01 8.34
C HIS A 177 8.10 -11.68 7.86
N LYS A 178 8.94 -12.17 8.79
CA LYS A 178 10.29 -12.68 8.48
C LYS A 178 10.32 -13.90 7.55
N ASN A 179 9.23 -14.67 7.49
CA ASN A 179 9.12 -15.84 6.63
C ASN A 179 8.59 -15.53 5.23
N PHE A 180 8.32 -14.25 4.95
CA PHE A 180 7.79 -13.78 3.68
C PHE A 180 8.79 -12.87 2.99
N LEU A 181 8.75 -12.90 1.66
CA LEU A 181 9.58 -12.06 0.81
C LEU A 181 8.86 -10.73 0.58
N PHE A 182 9.59 -9.65 0.76
CA PHE A 182 9.16 -8.31 0.38
C PHE A 182 10.07 -7.78 -0.70
N LYS A 183 9.48 -7.36 -1.83
CA LYS A 183 10.20 -6.70 -2.92
C LYS A 183 9.67 -5.29 -3.07
N VAL A 184 10.58 -4.36 -3.27
CA VAL A 184 10.25 -2.97 -3.58
C VAL A 184 10.75 -2.68 -4.98
N TYR A 185 9.82 -2.49 -5.90
CA TYR A 185 10.10 -2.02 -7.25
C TYR A 185 10.10 -0.50 -7.24
N PHE A 186 11.01 0.14 -7.95
CA PHE A 186 11.11 1.60 -7.96
C PHE A 186 11.61 2.16 -9.29
N ILE A 187 11.20 3.39 -9.56
CA ILE A 187 11.70 4.24 -10.64
C ILE A 187 12.04 5.59 -10.03
N THR A 188 13.27 6.06 -10.22
CA THR A 188 13.77 7.34 -9.67
C THR A 188 14.42 8.17 -10.77
N GLY A 189 14.72 9.45 -10.48
CA GLY A 189 15.43 10.33 -11.42
C GLY A 189 14.59 10.87 -12.58
N LEU A 190 13.26 10.64 -12.56
CA LEU A 190 12.32 11.18 -13.54
C LEU A 190 11.58 12.40 -12.98
N THR A 191 10.96 13.17 -13.89
CA THR A 191 10.12 14.30 -13.51
C THR A 191 8.86 13.84 -12.76
N SER A 192 8.41 14.62 -11.77
CA SER A 192 7.22 14.26 -10.98
C SER A 192 5.96 14.06 -11.83
N LEU A 193 5.82 14.84 -12.92
CA LEU A 193 4.71 14.70 -13.87
C LEU A 193 4.68 13.31 -14.52
N TYR A 194 5.84 12.80 -14.94
CA TYR A 194 5.89 11.47 -15.56
C TYR A 194 5.72 10.36 -14.52
N LEU A 195 6.27 10.52 -13.32
CA LEU A 195 6.05 9.57 -12.21
C LEU A 195 4.57 9.47 -11.82
N GLU A 196 3.86 10.60 -11.78
CA GLU A 196 2.40 10.63 -11.55
C GLU A 196 1.63 9.94 -12.69
N HIS A 197 2.06 10.12 -13.93
CA HIS A 197 1.46 9.44 -15.07
C HIS A 197 1.66 7.92 -14.99
N ILE A 198 2.89 7.47 -14.72
CA ILE A 198 3.23 6.05 -14.52
C ILE A 198 2.34 5.42 -13.44
N GLU A 199 2.23 6.07 -12.27
CA GLU A 199 1.43 5.56 -11.15
C GLU A 199 -0.05 5.37 -11.52
N LYS A 200 -0.63 6.36 -12.22
CA LYS A 200 -2.04 6.37 -12.62
C LYS A 200 -2.33 5.37 -13.72
N GLU A 201 -1.49 5.31 -14.75
CA GLU A 201 -1.65 4.39 -15.87
C GLU A 201 -1.47 2.95 -15.42
N TRP A 202 -0.46 2.66 -14.59
CA TRP A 202 -0.23 1.31 -14.08
C TRP A 202 -1.44 0.79 -13.28
N ARG A 203 -2.14 1.67 -12.55
CA ARG A 203 -3.37 1.32 -11.81
C ARG A 203 -4.55 0.90 -12.69
N LYS A 204 -4.48 1.07 -14.01
CA LYS A 204 -5.46 0.46 -14.93
C LYS A 204 -5.43 -1.08 -14.87
N ASN A 205 -4.32 -1.67 -14.42
CA ASN A 205 -4.20 -3.10 -14.13
C ASN A 205 -4.89 -3.52 -12.82
N GLY A 206 -5.31 -2.56 -11.99
CA GLY A 206 -5.97 -2.76 -10.70
C GLY A 206 -5.40 -1.87 -9.59
N LEU A 207 -6.20 -1.63 -8.55
CA LEU A 207 -5.78 -0.87 -7.36
C LEU A 207 -5.22 -1.85 -6.30
N PRO A 208 -3.96 -1.70 -5.84
CA PRO A 208 -3.39 -2.57 -4.82
C PRO A 208 -4.21 -2.59 -3.53
N LYS A 209 -4.32 -3.77 -2.89
CA LYS A 209 -5.21 -4.03 -1.75
C LYS A 209 -5.10 -3.01 -0.60
N LEU A 210 -3.90 -2.51 -0.31
CA LEU A 210 -3.66 -1.59 0.81
C LEU A 210 -3.67 -0.11 0.39
N CYS A 211 -3.99 0.22 -0.87
CA CYS A 211 -4.23 1.58 -1.31
C CYS A 211 -5.62 2.06 -0.86
N SER A 212 -5.70 3.03 0.05
CA SER A 212 -7.00 3.62 0.44
C SER A 212 -7.51 4.72 -0.49
N TYR A 213 -6.66 5.23 -1.36
CA TYR A 213 -7.01 6.32 -2.26
C TYR A 213 -7.13 5.77 -3.68
N LEU A 214 -8.22 6.14 -4.36
CA LEU A 214 -8.49 5.73 -5.74
C LEU A 214 -7.57 6.46 -6.73
N THR A 215 -7.16 7.67 -6.38
CA THR A 215 -6.25 8.53 -7.12
C THR A 215 -5.17 9.04 -6.16
N GLY A 216 -3.97 9.30 -6.65
CA GLY A 216 -2.87 9.88 -5.86
C GLY A 216 -3.30 11.14 -5.08
N ARG A 217 -2.64 11.38 -3.95
CA ARG A 217 -2.79 12.61 -3.16
C ARG A 217 -1.93 13.73 -3.72
#